data_AF-A0A318LAY2-F1
#
_entry.id   AF-A0A318LAY2-F1
#
_cell.length_a   1.000
_cell.length_b   1.000
_cell.length_c   1.000
_cell.angle_alpha   90.00
_cell.angle_beta   90.00
_cell.angle_gamma   90.00
#
_symmetry.space_group_name_H-M   'P 1'
#
loop_
_entity.id
_entity.type
_entity.pdbx_description
1 polymer ?
#
loop_
_entity_poly.entity_id
_entity_poly.type
_entity_poly.pdbx_seq_one_letter_code
_entity_poly.pdbx_strand_id
1 'polypeptide(L)'
;MGFGRRSARGHGYEVRGLSHLPISRLHEGRFGRMFRLPPFVPTDERIAEIAALMKENVTGAAAELDNPEIPAGYTYLGQFIDHDLTFDPVSQLDRQNDPDALTNFRSPRFDLDCLYGRGPADDPFLYDKESGAEKVLIGRHDDEDDLPRNVQDTALIGDPRNDENIFVSQLHLTMLKFHNKVVDRVQGEPALRRGSETTFETAQRLVRWHYQWLVVHDFLKRVVGERMLRDVLDESRPYTRVDRRFYHWQREPFIPVEFSVAAYRFGHSMIRGGYKLNTLVGPLPTFLPGSVTINPLGHFGGFRVLPPFWTIEWPRFFGIKGPGSESLQQSRLIDAKLADPLADLPVEIAHDPASLIERNLRRGARLLLPSGQDVARHVGADVLSSADLGLPAGSPAPLWYYVLKEAEIQAQGRHLGEVGGRIVAEVFLGLLQADPSSYLRNEPGWKPILPSAAEGEFTMPDLIALSGHGLDRIGPPGR
;
A
#
# COMPACT_ATOMS: atom_id res chain seq x y z
N MET A 1 -11.23 33.43 17.17
CA MET A 1 -12.12 32.46 16.50
C MET A 1 -11.29 31.24 16.19
N GLY A 2 -11.50 30.14 16.91
CA GLY A 2 -10.67 28.95 16.83
C GLY A 2 -10.89 28.23 15.51
N PHE A 3 -9.81 28.00 14.75
CA PHE A 3 -9.82 27.09 13.62
C PHE A 3 -10.23 25.70 14.12
N GLY A 4 -11.35 25.19 13.62
CA GLY A 4 -11.78 23.83 13.87
C GLY A 4 -10.67 22.86 13.44
N ARG A 5 -10.22 22.03 14.38
CA ARG A 5 -9.23 20.98 14.13
C ARG A 5 -9.73 20.06 13.02
N ARG A 6 -9.08 20.08 11.85
CA ARG A 6 -9.24 19.03 10.83
C ARG A 6 -8.70 17.72 11.43
N SER A 7 -9.57 16.72 11.58
CA SER A 7 -9.16 15.34 11.88
C SER A 7 -8.61 14.75 10.59
N ALA A 8 -7.29 14.83 10.38
CA ALA A 8 -6.63 14.17 9.25
C ALA A 8 -6.53 12.65 9.54
N ARG A 9 -6.98 11.82 8.59
CA ARG A 9 -6.86 10.36 8.63
C ARG A 9 -5.69 9.97 7.72
N GLY A 10 -4.49 9.78 8.28
CA GLY A 10 -3.29 9.35 7.54
C GLY A 10 -2.82 7.93 7.87
N HIS A 11 -1.81 7.44 7.15
CA HIS A 11 -1.24 6.08 7.19
C HIS A 11 -0.63 5.67 8.55
N GLY A 12 -0.46 6.66 9.45
CA GLY A 12 -0.03 6.50 10.85
C GLY A 12 -1.16 6.44 11.90
N TYR A 13 -2.44 6.58 11.52
CA TYR A 13 -3.58 6.54 12.45
C TYR A 13 -3.95 5.10 12.84
N GLU A 14 -4.73 4.92 13.92
CA GLU A 14 -5.22 3.59 14.33
C GLU A 14 -6.38 3.15 13.43
N VAL A 15 -6.23 2.00 12.76
CA VAL A 15 -7.30 1.41 11.94
C VAL A 15 -8.37 0.81 12.85
N ARG A 16 -9.65 1.02 12.53
CA ARG A 16 -10.78 0.52 13.35
C ARG A 16 -10.76 -1.00 13.43
N GLY A 17 -11.17 -1.53 14.60
CA GLY A 17 -11.15 -2.97 14.91
C GLY A 17 -9.78 -3.51 15.34
N LEU A 18 -8.68 -2.83 14.98
CA LEU A 18 -7.32 -3.24 15.36
C LEU A 18 -7.07 -3.08 16.88
N SER A 19 -7.56 -1.98 17.48
CA SER A 19 -7.33 -1.63 18.89
C SER A 19 -8.03 -2.55 19.91
N HIS A 20 -9.07 -3.28 19.50
CA HIS A 20 -9.87 -4.15 20.39
C HIS A 20 -9.37 -5.60 20.43
N LEU A 21 -8.43 -5.96 19.56
CA LEU A 21 -7.88 -7.33 19.45
C LEU A 21 -7.12 -7.85 20.68
N PRO A 22 -6.46 -7.04 21.53
CA PRO A 22 -5.86 -7.56 22.75
C PRO A 22 -6.87 -8.19 23.72
N ILE A 23 -8.16 -7.80 23.60
CA ILE A 23 -9.23 -8.20 24.51
C ILE A 23 -10.16 -9.24 23.85
N SER A 24 -10.28 -9.23 22.51
CA SER A 24 -11.18 -10.14 21.79
C SER A 24 -10.73 -11.60 21.88
N ARG A 25 -11.66 -12.47 22.30
CA ARG A 25 -11.50 -13.93 22.32
C ARG A 25 -12.02 -14.61 21.04
N LEU A 26 -12.57 -13.83 20.11
CA LEU A 26 -13.28 -14.35 18.94
C LEU A 26 -12.33 -14.65 17.77
N HIS A 27 -12.73 -15.60 16.93
CA HIS A 27 -12.04 -15.96 15.69
C HIS A 27 -12.57 -15.16 14.48
N GLU A 28 -13.40 -14.15 14.73
CA GLU A 28 -14.21 -13.45 13.74
C GLU A 28 -14.01 -11.93 13.91
N GLY A 29 -13.92 -11.21 12.78
CA GLY A 29 -13.66 -9.76 12.75
C GLY A 29 -12.76 -9.38 11.57
N ARG A 30 -12.67 -8.08 11.26
CA ARG A 30 -11.81 -7.59 10.16
C ARG A 30 -10.33 -7.89 10.40
N PHE A 31 -9.89 -7.79 11.65
CA PHE A 31 -8.53 -8.11 12.06
C PHE A 31 -8.51 -9.36 12.93
N GLY A 32 -7.37 -10.04 12.96
CA GLY A 32 -7.16 -11.24 13.77
C GLY A 32 -5.68 -11.53 13.99
N ARG A 33 -5.37 -12.72 14.52
CA ARG A 33 -3.99 -13.17 14.75
C ARG A 33 -3.66 -14.35 13.86
N MET A 34 -2.54 -14.25 13.15
CA MET A 34 -1.97 -15.37 12.40
C MET A 34 -1.23 -16.33 13.33
N PHE A 35 -0.57 -15.83 14.38
CA PHE A 35 0.19 -16.65 15.32
C PHE A 35 -0.33 -16.48 16.76
N ARG A 36 -0.62 -17.61 17.40
CA ARG A 36 -1.03 -17.65 18.82
C ARG A 36 0.16 -17.97 19.72
N LEU A 37 1.16 -17.10 19.66
CA LEU A 37 2.41 -17.20 20.42
C LEU A 37 2.39 -16.27 21.64
N PRO A 38 3.21 -16.54 22.68
CA PRO A 38 3.37 -15.61 23.79
C PRO A 38 3.78 -14.20 23.30
N PRO A 39 3.19 -13.13 23.86
CA PRO A 39 3.49 -11.78 23.42
C PRO A 39 4.86 -11.32 23.92
N PHE A 40 5.51 -10.44 23.14
CA PHE A 40 6.69 -9.71 23.56
C PHE A 40 6.37 -8.23 23.71
N VAL A 41 6.49 -7.72 24.94
CA VAL A 41 6.26 -6.31 25.27
C VAL A 41 7.60 -5.70 25.71
N PRO A 42 8.36 -5.06 24.79
CA PRO A 42 9.60 -4.37 25.16
C PRO A 42 9.31 -3.19 26.10
N THR A 43 10.27 -2.87 26.98
CA THR A 43 10.20 -1.64 27.78
C THR A 43 10.37 -0.41 26.89
N ASP A 44 9.98 0.77 27.40
CA ASP A 44 10.14 2.04 26.70
C ASP A 44 11.62 2.34 26.37
N GLU A 45 12.53 1.98 27.27
CA GLU A 45 13.98 2.10 27.05
C GLU A 45 14.43 1.19 25.90
N ARG A 46 13.97 -0.07 25.86
CA ARG A 46 14.27 -0.99 24.77
C ARG A 46 13.70 -0.50 23.44
N ILE A 47 12.51 0.10 23.44
CA ILE A 47 11.92 0.71 22.24
C ILE A 47 12.81 1.86 21.75
N ALA A 48 13.25 2.75 22.65
CA ALA A 48 14.12 3.87 22.31
C ALA A 48 15.48 3.41 21.76
N GLU A 49 16.08 2.38 22.37
CA GLU A 49 17.33 1.76 21.88
C GLU A 49 17.18 1.24 20.45
N ILE A 50 16.13 0.45 20.18
CA ILE A 50 15.86 -0.09 18.84
C ILE A 50 15.54 1.05 17.86
N ALA A 51 14.75 2.04 18.27
CA ALA A 51 14.41 3.17 17.43
C ALA A 51 15.65 3.97 17.00
N ALA A 52 16.64 4.11 17.89
CA ALA A 52 17.92 4.73 17.57
C ALA A 52 18.72 3.92 16.54
N LEU A 53 18.72 2.59 16.65
CA LEU A 53 19.36 1.71 15.65
C LEU A 53 18.70 1.81 14.27
N MET A 54 17.40 2.16 14.22
CA MET A 54 16.63 2.20 12.98
C MET A 54 16.75 3.50 12.18
N LYS A 55 17.46 4.50 12.69
CA LYS A 55 17.68 5.75 11.94
C LYS A 55 18.75 5.56 10.86
N GLU A 56 18.46 6.01 9.65
CA GLU A 56 19.41 6.04 8.52
C GLU A 56 20.57 7.01 8.82
N ASN A 57 20.27 8.22 9.31
CA ASN A 57 21.26 9.29 9.61
C ASN A 57 22.13 9.66 8.40
N VAL A 58 21.53 9.70 7.21
CA VAL A 58 22.23 10.00 5.96
C VAL A 58 21.72 11.31 5.39
N THR A 59 22.66 12.21 5.07
CA THR A 59 22.36 13.48 4.42
C THR A 59 22.75 13.41 2.95
N GLY A 60 21.82 13.74 2.05
CA GLY A 60 22.07 13.77 0.61
C GLY A 60 21.79 12.46 -0.12
N ALA A 61 22.33 12.34 -1.35
CA ALA A 61 22.13 11.16 -2.19
C ALA A 61 23.04 10.00 -1.73
N ALA A 62 22.45 8.83 -1.52
CA ALA A 62 23.13 7.62 -1.07
C ALA A 62 22.65 6.42 -1.89
N ALA A 63 23.17 6.28 -3.11
CA ALA A 63 22.73 5.27 -4.06
C ALA A 63 23.04 3.83 -3.59
N GLU A 64 23.99 3.66 -2.69
CA GLU A 64 24.33 2.38 -2.05
C GLU A 64 23.22 1.85 -1.12
N LEU A 65 22.30 2.71 -0.69
CA LEU A 65 21.14 2.35 0.13
C LEU A 65 19.88 2.12 -0.71
N ASP A 66 19.99 2.29 -2.03
CA ASP A 66 18.90 2.06 -2.96
C ASP A 66 18.82 0.58 -3.35
N ASN A 67 17.60 0.07 -3.49
CA ASN A 67 17.33 -1.28 -3.95
C ASN A 67 17.52 -1.36 -5.47
N PRO A 68 18.46 -2.18 -5.99
CA PRO A 68 18.72 -2.25 -7.43
C PRO A 68 17.58 -2.89 -8.25
N GLU A 69 16.63 -3.57 -7.60
CA GLU A 69 15.61 -4.40 -8.25
C GLU A 69 14.18 -3.83 -8.14
N ILE A 70 13.96 -2.85 -7.25
CA ILE A 70 12.64 -2.29 -6.96
C ILE A 70 12.63 -0.78 -7.23
N PRO A 71 11.98 -0.36 -8.33
CA PRO A 71 11.74 1.06 -8.59
C PRO A 71 10.93 1.75 -7.48
N ALA A 72 11.18 3.05 -7.27
CA ALA A 72 10.59 3.84 -6.20
C ALA A 72 9.04 3.90 -6.25
N GLY A 73 8.45 3.73 -7.43
CA GLY A 73 7.00 3.68 -7.59
C GLY A 73 6.34 2.53 -6.83
N TYR A 74 7.07 1.42 -6.62
CA TYR A 74 6.55 0.27 -5.88
C TYR A 74 6.37 0.57 -4.38
N THR A 75 7.07 1.56 -3.81
CA THR A 75 6.82 2.04 -2.45
C THR A 75 5.40 2.57 -2.31
N TYR A 76 4.95 3.41 -3.25
CA TYR A 76 3.64 4.05 -3.22
C TYR A 76 2.53 3.15 -3.75
N LEU A 77 2.84 2.22 -4.66
CA LEU A 77 1.94 1.13 -5.02
C LEU A 77 1.64 0.25 -3.80
N GLY A 78 2.66 -0.11 -3.00
CA GLY A 78 2.46 -0.86 -1.76
C GLY A 78 1.56 -0.14 -0.76
N GLN A 79 1.69 1.19 -0.66
CA GLN A 79 0.82 2.03 0.15
C GLN A 79 -0.63 2.04 -0.38
N PHE A 80 -0.83 2.17 -1.70
CA PHE A 80 -2.17 2.10 -2.30
C PHE A 80 -2.84 0.74 -2.06
N ILE A 81 -2.08 -0.35 -2.19
CA ILE A 81 -2.54 -1.71 -1.90
C ILE A 81 -2.91 -1.86 -0.41
N ASP A 82 -2.14 -1.27 0.51
CA ASP A 82 -2.52 -1.24 1.94
C ASP A 82 -3.88 -0.57 2.13
N HIS A 83 -4.11 0.55 1.44
CA HIS A 83 -5.33 1.33 1.59
C HIS A 83 -6.54 0.53 1.13
N ASP A 84 -6.45 -0.12 -0.03
CA ASP A 84 -7.49 -1.02 -0.57
C ASP A 84 -7.82 -2.17 0.41
N LEU A 85 -6.80 -2.76 1.04
CA LEU A 85 -7.01 -3.85 1.99
C LEU A 85 -7.59 -3.39 3.34
N THR A 86 -7.11 -2.26 3.87
CA THR A 86 -7.26 -1.93 5.31
C THR A 86 -8.31 -0.86 5.63
N PHE A 87 -8.99 -0.26 4.65
CA PHE A 87 -9.90 0.87 4.90
C PHE A 87 -11.22 0.54 5.61
N ASP A 88 -11.51 1.18 6.75
CA ASP A 88 -12.78 1.06 7.47
C ASP A 88 -13.60 2.38 7.49
N PRO A 89 -14.73 2.46 6.75
CA PRO A 89 -15.52 3.68 6.63
C PRO A 89 -16.53 3.96 7.76
N VAL A 90 -16.76 3.06 8.73
CA VAL A 90 -17.93 3.19 9.64
C VAL A 90 -17.89 4.42 10.58
N SER A 91 -19.05 5.04 10.76
CA SER A 91 -19.26 6.32 11.47
C SER A 91 -19.03 6.24 12.99
N GLN A 92 -18.82 7.39 13.68
CA GLN A 92 -18.63 7.41 15.15
C GLN A 92 -19.89 7.02 15.94
N LEU A 93 -21.07 7.13 15.34
CA LEU A 93 -22.34 6.85 15.98
C LEU A 93 -22.63 5.35 15.98
N ASP A 94 -22.35 4.68 14.87
CA ASP A 94 -22.40 3.21 14.79
C ASP A 94 -21.35 2.56 15.72
N ARG A 95 -20.24 3.26 15.99
CA ARG A 95 -19.18 2.85 16.95
C ARG A 95 -19.65 2.78 18.40
N GLN A 96 -20.65 3.57 18.81
CA GLN A 96 -21.17 3.53 20.18
C GLN A 96 -22.10 2.32 20.39
N ASN A 97 -22.73 1.85 19.31
CA ASN A 97 -23.69 0.76 19.35
C ASN A 97 -23.07 -0.63 19.16
N ASP A 98 -21.87 -0.71 18.53
CA ASP A 98 -21.13 -1.96 18.34
C ASP A 98 -19.62 -1.79 18.65
N PRO A 99 -19.23 -1.87 19.94
CA PRO A 99 -17.84 -1.63 20.39
C PRO A 99 -16.87 -2.75 20.04
N ASP A 100 -17.34 -3.98 19.86
CA ASP A 100 -16.55 -5.11 19.34
C ASP A 100 -16.53 -5.12 17.79
N ALA A 101 -17.32 -4.23 17.19
CA ALA A 101 -17.50 -4.06 15.76
C ALA A 101 -17.86 -5.38 15.04
N LEU A 102 -18.66 -6.24 15.68
CA LEU A 102 -19.02 -7.57 15.17
C LEU A 102 -19.92 -7.52 13.93
N THR A 103 -20.49 -6.36 13.62
CA THR A 103 -21.39 -6.15 12.50
C THR A 103 -20.93 -5.00 11.61
N ASN A 104 -20.92 -5.26 10.29
CA ASN A 104 -20.77 -4.26 9.23
C ASN A 104 -19.35 -3.71 8.97
N PHE A 105 -18.36 -4.60 8.82
CA PHE A 105 -17.08 -4.24 8.20
C PHE A 105 -17.09 -4.52 6.69
N ARG A 106 -16.35 -3.72 5.91
CA ARG A 106 -15.87 -4.17 4.61
C ARG A 106 -14.90 -5.34 4.80
N SER A 107 -15.09 -6.41 4.03
CA SER A 107 -14.14 -7.53 3.98
C SER A 107 -12.79 -7.05 3.42
N PRO A 108 -11.64 -7.56 3.92
CA PRO A 108 -10.34 -7.23 3.36
C PRO A 108 -10.17 -7.87 1.98
N ARG A 109 -10.38 -7.10 0.91
CA ARG A 109 -10.38 -7.60 -0.47
C ARG A 109 -9.56 -6.66 -1.36
N PHE A 110 -9.13 -7.19 -2.50
CA PHE A 110 -8.47 -6.43 -3.57
C PHE A 110 -9.53 -6.01 -4.61
N ASP A 111 -10.56 -5.31 -4.17
CA ASP A 111 -11.75 -4.98 -4.96
C ASP A 111 -11.83 -3.51 -5.37
N LEU A 112 -10.77 -2.73 -5.16
CA LEU A 112 -10.67 -1.31 -5.54
C LEU A 112 -11.84 -0.51 -4.97
N ASP A 113 -12.13 -0.83 -3.72
CA ASP A 113 -13.19 -0.26 -2.90
C ASP A 113 -13.01 1.26 -2.73
N CYS A 114 -11.75 1.68 -2.77
CA CYS A 114 -11.24 3.03 -2.71
C CYS A 114 -11.51 3.81 -4.00
N LEU A 115 -11.65 3.11 -5.13
CA LEU A 115 -11.97 3.68 -6.44
C LEU A 115 -13.49 3.76 -6.65
N TYR A 116 -14.19 2.64 -6.38
CA TYR A 116 -15.59 2.48 -6.74
C TYR A 116 -16.59 2.94 -5.67
N GLY A 117 -16.15 3.16 -4.44
CA GLY A 117 -17.07 3.36 -3.32
C GLY A 117 -18.08 2.20 -3.26
N ARG A 118 -19.36 2.50 -3.04
CA ARG A 118 -20.46 1.52 -3.07
C ARG A 118 -21.07 1.32 -4.47
N GLY A 119 -20.48 1.92 -5.50
CA GLY A 119 -20.96 1.84 -6.87
C GLY A 119 -21.76 3.09 -7.32
N PRO A 120 -22.09 3.20 -8.61
CA PRO A 120 -22.69 4.39 -9.21
C PRO A 120 -24.10 4.72 -8.70
N ALA A 121 -24.84 3.74 -8.18
CA ALA A 121 -26.16 3.95 -7.60
C ALA A 121 -26.11 4.57 -6.19
N ASP A 122 -25.19 4.10 -5.34
CA ASP A 122 -25.12 4.50 -3.93
C ASP A 122 -24.19 5.70 -3.70
N ASP A 123 -23.11 5.81 -4.49
CA ASP A 123 -22.14 6.91 -4.44
C ASP A 123 -22.02 7.61 -5.81
N PRO A 124 -23.11 8.16 -6.37
CA PRO A 124 -23.15 8.72 -7.74
C PRO A 124 -22.22 9.92 -7.95
N PHE A 125 -21.74 10.54 -6.87
CA PHE A 125 -20.81 11.67 -6.94
C PHE A 125 -19.38 11.27 -7.32
N LEU A 126 -19.05 9.97 -7.30
CA LEU A 126 -17.76 9.43 -7.76
C LEU A 126 -17.71 9.18 -9.28
N TYR A 127 -18.84 9.34 -9.98
CA TYR A 127 -19.02 8.90 -11.37
C TYR A 127 -19.37 10.06 -12.29
N ASP A 128 -18.90 9.98 -13.53
CA ASP A 128 -19.21 10.94 -14.56
C ASP A 128 -20.61 10.66 -15.14
N LYS A 129 -21.53 11.62 -14.94
CA LYS A 129 -22.91 11.51 -15.42
C LYS A 129 -23.02 11.59 -16.94
N GLU A 130 -22.10 12.27 -17.61
CA GLU A 130 -22.13 12.40 -19.07
C GLU A 130 -21.86 11.06 -19.76
N SER A 131 -21.05 10.21 -19.13
CA SER A 131 -20.84 8.82 -19.56
C SER A 131 -22.00 7.85 -19.23
N GLY A 132 -23.08 8.32 -18.60
CA GLY A 132 -24.11 7.44 -18.04
C GLY A 132 -23.69 6.72 -16.76
N ALA A 133 -22.74 7.30 -16.00
CA ALA A 133 -22.11 6.71 -14.82
C ALA A 133 -21.29 5.43 -15.09
N GLU A 134 -20.89 5.21 -16.35
CA GLU A 134 -19.99 4.14 -16.76
C GLU A 134 -18.53 4.46 -16.44
N LYS A 135 -18.16 5.75 -16.45
CA LYS A 135 -16.83 6.26 -16.11
C LYS A 135 -16.79 6.84 -14.70
N VAL A 136 -15.63 6.73 -14.07
CA VAL A 136 -15.33 7.43 -12.81
C VAL A 136 -14.93 8.88 -13.09
N LEU A 137 -15.26 9.77 -12.15
CA LEU A 137 -15.04 11.20 -12.29
C LEU A 137 -13.56 11.55 -12.19
N ILE A 138 -13.08 12.39 -13.11
CA ILE A 138 -11.74 12.99 -13.09
C ILE A 138 -11.89 14.47 -12.74
N GLY A 139 -11.12 14.95 -11.75
CA GLY A 139 -11.06 16.36 -11.42
C GLY A 139 -10.12 17.11 -12.35
N ARG A 140 -10.31 18.42 -12.47
CA ARG A 140 -9.36 19.31 -13.15
C ARG A 140 -9.13 20.56 -12.32
N HIS A 141 -7.88 21.00 -12.27
CA HIS A 141 -7.47 22.24 -11.63
C HIS A 141 -6.35 22.90 -12.45
N ASP A 142 -6.49 24.19 -12.77
CA ASP A 142 -5.54 24.94 -13.62
C ASP A 142 -5.16 24.19 -14.92
N ASP A 143 -6.17 23.67 -15.63
CA ASP A 143 -6.06 22.86 -16.86
C ASP A 143 -5.32 21.51 -16.73
N GLU A 144 -4.83 21.14 -15.54
CA GLU A 144 -4.26 19.82 -15.25
C GLU A 144 -5.29 18.87 -14.63
N ASP A 145 -5.10 17.57 -14.86
CA ASP A 145 -5.95 16.55 -14.24
C ASP A 145 -5.51 16.32 -12.79
N ASP A 146 -6.49 16.30 -11.87
CA ASP A 146 -6.31 16.00 -10.45
C ASP A 146 -7.42 15.03 -10.00
N LEU A 147 -7.38 14.59 -8.75
CA LEU A 147 -8.51 13.96 -8.11
C LEU A 147 -9.74 14.89 -8.16
N PRO A 148 -10.96 14.34 -8.32
CA PRO A 148 -12.17 15.15 -8.14
C PRO A 148 -12.20 15.72 -6.73
N ARG A 149 -12.42 17.02 -6.60
CA ARG A 149 -12.45 17.72 -5.31
C ARG A 149 -13.76 18.49 -5.14
N ASN A 150 -14.21 18.63 -3.89
CA ASN A 150 -15.32 19.52 -3.58
C ASN A 150 -14.85 20.99 -3.53
N VAL A 151 -15.80 21.91 -3.28
CA VAL A 151 -15.53 23.36 -3.18
C VAL A 151 -14.63 23.78 -2.02
N GLN A 152 -14.19 22.83 -1.18
CA GLN A 152 -13.27 23.03 -0.06
C GLN A 152 -11.97 22.23 -0.27
N ASP A 153 -11.67 21.88 -1.52
CA ASP A 153 -10.47 21.16 -1.96
C ASP A 153 -10.30 19.74 -1.40
N THR A 154 -11.36 19.18 -0.82
CA THR A 154 -11.33 17.81 -0.30
C THR A 154 -11.54 16.82 -1.44
N ALA A 155 -10.63 15.86 -1.57
CA ALA A 155 -10.76 14.79 -2.56
C ALA A 155 -12.04 13.96 -2.35
N LEU A 156 -12.74 13.70 -3.44
CA LEU A 156 -13.96 12.91 -3.54
C LEU A 156 -13.59 11.51 -4.03
N ILE A 157 -13.07 10.69 -3.11
CA ILE A 157 -12.56 9.34 -3.38
C ILE A 157 -13.06 8.37 -2.30
N GLY A 158 -13.09 7.07 -2.61
CA GLY A 158 -13.64 6.04 -1.71
C GLY A 158 -12.83 5.82 -0.44
N ASP A 159 -11.51 6.03 -0.48
CA ASP A 159 -10.63 6.09 0.70
C ASP A 159 -9.83 7.41 0.72
N PRO A 160 -10.09 8.33 1.67
CA PRO A 160 -9.40 9.62 1.73
C PRO A 160 -7.89 9.50 1.97
N ARG A 161 -7.38 8.36 2.48
CA ARG A 161 -5.93 8.15 2.67
C ARG A 161 -5.16 8.16 1.34
N ASN A 162 -5.83 7.90 0.22
CA ASN A 162 -5.22 8.02 -1.09
C ASN A 162 -4.91 9.46 -1.51
N ASP A 163 -5.28 10.48 -0.74
CA ASP A 163 -4.87 11.89 -0.92
C ASP A 163 -3.74 12.29 0.05
N GLU A 164 -3.12 11.39 0.80
CA GLU A 164 -2.15 11.75 1.87
C GLU A 164 -0.82 12.30 1.37
N ASN A 165 -0.38 11.87 0.19
CA ASN A 165 0.80 12.39 -0.48
C ASN A 165 0.58 12.36 -2.00
N ILE A 166 1.35 13.19 -2.70
CA ILE A 166 1.16 13.41 -4.15
C ILE A 166 1.41 12.13 -4.96
N PHE A 167 2.29 11.24 -4.50
CA PHE A 167 2.55 9.99 -5.21
C PHE A 167 1.34 9.06 -5.19
N VAL A 168 0.71 8.87 -4.03
CA VAL A 168 -0.49 8.04 -3.91
C VAL A 168 -1.69 8.69 -4.58
N SER A 169 -1.85 10.02 -4.48
CA SER A 169 -2.97 10.70 -5.15
C SER A 169 -2.86 10.63 -6.68
N GLN A 170 -1.65 10.77 -7.23
CA GLN A 170 -1.40 10.59 -8.65
C GLN A 170 -1.53 9.12 -9.08
N LEU A 171 -1.18 8.15 -8.23
CA LEU A 171 -1.42 6.73 -8.50
C LEU A 171 -2.93 6.43 -8.52
N HIS A 172 -3.69 7.02 -7.60
CA HIS A 172 -5.16 6.92 -7.57
C HIS A 172 -5.78 7.54 -8.84
N LEU A 173 -5.29 8.71 -9.28
CA LEU A 173 -5.68 9.33 -10.54
C LEU A 173 -5.37 8.43 -11.76
N THR A 174 -4.22 7.76 -11.73
CA THR A 174 -3.83 6.79 -12.76
C THR A 174 -4.83 5.63 -12.82
N MET A 175 -5.29 5.13 -11.68
CA MET A 175 -6.32 4.08 -11.60
C MET A 175 -7.69 4.55 -12.10
N LEU A 176 -8.10 5.80 -11.78
CA LEU A 176 -9.34 6.39 -12.31
C LEU A 176 -9.29 6.46 -13.85
N LYS A 177 -8.18 6.96 -14.40
CA LYS A 177 -7.96 7.02 -15.85
C LYS A 177 -7.89 5.64 -16.49
N PHE A 178 -7.24 4.68 -15.85
CA PHE A 178 -7.18 3.29 -16.30
C PHE A 178 -8.58 2.68 -16.42
N HIS A 179 -9.44 2.84 -15.41
CA HIS A 179 -10.82 2.37 -15.50
C HIS A 179 -11.57 3.01 -16.68
N ASN A 180 -11.46 4.33 -16.86
CA ASN A 180 -12.12 5.03 -17.96
C ASN A 180 -11.64 4.53 -19.35
N LYS A 181 -10.36 4.18 -19.48
CA LYS A 181 -9.80 3.56 -20.70
C LYS A 181 -10.32 2.13 -20.93
N VAL A 182 -10.49 1.35 -19.86
CA VAL A 182 -11.08 0.01 -19.95
C VAL A 182 -12.56 0.10 -20.34
N VAL A 183 -13.31 1.10 -19.86
CA VAL A 183 -14.70 1.36 -20.30
C VAL A 183 -14.76 1.60 -21.81
N ASP A 184 -13.93 2.50 -22.34
CA ASP A 184 -13.85 2.77 -23.79
C ASP A 184 -13.57 1.48 -24.58
N ARG A 185 -12.65 0.65 -24.05
CA ARG A 185 -12.26 -0.62 -24.66
C ARG A 185 -13.38 -1.66 -24.66
N VAL A 186 -14.15 -1.76 -23.59
CA VAL A 186 -15.32 -2.66 -23.49
C VAL A 186 -16.44 -2.21 -24.42
N GLN A 187 -16.65 -0.90 -24.56
CA GLN A 187 -17.62 -0.35 -25.52
C GLN A 187 -17.23 -0.67 -26.97
N GLY A 188 -15.93 -0.60 -27.29
CA GLY A 188 -15.41 -0.97 -28.60
C GLY A 188 -15.39 -2.48 -28.88
N GLU A 189 -15.35 -3.31 -27.83
CA GLU A 189 -15.27 -4.78 -27.96
C GLU A 189 -16.27 -5.52 -27.05
N PRO A 190 -17.55 -5.59 -27.47
CA PRO A 190 -18.61 -6.23 -26.69
C PRO A 190 -18.37 -7.71 -26.35
N ALA A 191 -17.47 -8.39 -27.07
CA ALA A 191 -17.08 -9.78 -26.81
C ALA A 191 -16.36 -9.99 -25.45
N LEU A 192 -15.87 -8.90 -24.82
CA LEU A 192 -15.28 -8.95 -23.49
C LEU A 192 -16.31 -9.17 -22.36
N ARG A 193 -17.59 -8.91 -22.64
CA ARG A 193 -18.68 -9.08 -21.67
C ARG A 193 -18.98 -10.55 -21.46
N ARG A 194 -19.26 -10.94 -20.22
CA ARG A 194 -19.69 -12.30 -19.86
C ARG A 194 -21.17 -12.29 -19.48
N GLY A 195 -21.94 -13.22 -20.05
CA GLY A 195 -23.36 -13.36 -19.73
C GLY A 195 -24.14 -12.06 -19.91
N SER A 196 -24.74 -11.57 -18.83
CA SER A 196 -25.55 -10.34 -18.80
C SER A 196 -24.84 -9.12 -18.23
N GLU A 197 -23.51 -9.13 -18.14
CA GLU A 197 -22.74 -7.98 -17.64
C GLU A 197 -23.02 -6.72 -18.46
N THR A 198 -23.21 -5.61 -17.76
CA THR A 198 -23.17 -4.25 -18.31
C THR A 198 -21.74 -3.87 -18.73
N THR A 199 -21.59 -2.73 -19.40
CA THR A 199 -20.27 -2.16 -19.70
C THR A 199 -19.49 -1.93 -18.40
N PHE A 200 -20.11 -1.31 -17.41
CA PHE A 200 -19.50 -1.00 -16.12
C PHE A 200 -19.03 -2.25 -15.40
N GLU A 201 -19.90 -3.26 -15.26
CA GLU A 201 -19.56 -4.52 -14.59
C GLU A 201 -18.41 -5.25 -15.29
N THR A 202 -18.42 -5.26 -16.63
CA THR A 202 -17.33 -5.83 -17.42
C THR A 202 -16.02 -5.08 -17.19
N ALA A 203 -16.05 -3.74 -17.26
CA ALA A 203 -14.88 -2.91 -17.03
C ALA A 203 -14.35 -3.04 -15.61
N GLN A 204 -15.23 -3.06 -14.61
CA GLN A 204 -14.89 -3.26 -13.20
C GLN A 204 -14.25 -4.64 -12.99
N ARG A 205 -14.79 -5.71 -13.56
CA ARG A 205 -14.19 -7.05 -13.50
C ARG A 205 -12.79 -7.05 -14.11
N LEU A 206 -12.63 -6.49 -15.31
CA LEU A 206 -11.33 -6.44 -15.98
C LEU A 206 -10.30 -5.62 -15.21
N VAL A 207 -10.67 -4.43 -14.73
CA VAL A 207 -9.79 -3.58 -13.92
C VAL A 207 -9.36 -4.32 -12.64
N ARG A 208 -10.30 -4.93 -11.91
CA ARG A 208 -10.00 -5.70 -10.70
C ARG A 208 -9.08 -6.87 -10.99
N TRP A 209 -9.37 -7.69 -12.00
CA TRP A 209 -8.56 -8.87 -12.29
C TRP A 209 -7.15 -8.52 -12.74
N HIS A 210 -6.98 -7.47 -13.55
CA HIS A 210 -5.64 -6.99 -13.92
C HIS A 210 -4.89 -6.36 -12.75
N TYR A 211 -5.58 -5.63 -11.87
CA TYR A 211 -5.00 -5.12 -10.64
C TYR A 211 -4.56 -6.25 -9.70
N GLN A 212 -5.41 -7.24 -9.46
CA GLN A 212 -5.10 -8.41 -8.65
C GLN A 212 -3.94 -9.23 -9.23
N TRP A 213 -3.88 -9.36 -10.55
CA TRP A 213 -2.74 -9.97 -11.24
C TRP A 213 -1.45 -9.22 -10.97
N LEU A 214 -1.45 -7.92 -11.21
CA LEU A 214 -0.33 -7.02 -10.96
C LEU A 214 0.12 -7.07 -9.49
N VAL A 215 -0.83 -7.13 -8.55
CA VAL A 215 -0.55 -7.29 -7.11
C VAL A 215 0.25 -8.56 -6.84
N VAL A 216 -0.06 -9.68 -7.50
CA VAL A 216 0.63 -10.97 -7.28
C VAL A 216 1.93 -11.08 -8.07
N HIS A 217 1.86 -10.86 -9.38
CA HIS A 217 2.93 -11.22 -10.31
C HIS A 217 3.94 -10.09 -10.54
N ASP A 218 3.59 -8.85 -10.18
CA ASP A 218 4.53 -7.71 -10.23
C ASP A 218 4.91 -7.24 -8.83
N PHE A 219 3.96 -6.78 -8.00
CA PHE A 219 4.27 -6.23 -6.68
C PHE A 219 4.73 -7.32 -5.69
N LEU A 220 3.90 -8.33 -5.41
CA LEU A 220 4.18 -9.36 -4.41
C LEU A 220 5.47 -10.11 -4.75
N LYS A 221 5.63 -10.52 -6.02
CA LYS A 221 6.84 -11.17 -6.53
C LYS A 221 8.13 -10.41 -6.18
N ARG A 222 8.13 -9.08 -6.34
CA ARG A 222 9.29 -8.24 -6.02
C ARG A 222 9.55 -8.18 -4.53
N VAL A 223 8.51 -7.98 -3.72
CA VAL A 223 8.69 -7.71 -2.29
C VAL A 223 8.93 -8.96 -1.45
N VAL A 224 8.41 -10.13 -1.84
CA VAL A 224 8.67 -11.39 -1.10
C VAL A 224 9.77 -12.24 -1.74
N GLY A 225 10.14 -11.94 -2.98
CA GLY A 225 11.08 -12.74 -3.77
C GLY A 225 10.43 -13.95 -4.43
N GLU A 226 10.97 -14.33 -5.59
CA GLU A 226 10.39 -15.35 -6.47
C GLU A 226 10.38 -16.76 -5.86
N ARG A 227 11.33 -17.07 -4.96
CA ARG A 227 11.33 -18.34 -4.20
C ARG A 227 10.14 -18.41 -3.24
N MET A 228 9.91 -17.36 -2.45
CA MET A 228 8.80 -17.34 -1.50
C MET A 228 7.45 -17.35 -2.21
N LEU A 229 7.31 -16.56 -3.30
CA LEU A 229 6.08 -16.58 -4.09
C LEU A 229 5.76 -17.99 -4.60
N ARG A 230 6.74 -18.70 -5.18
CA ARG A 230 6.55 -20.07 -5.67
C ARG A 230 6.30 -21.11 -4.58
N ASP A 231 6.79 -20.88 -3.36
CA ASP A 231 6.52 -21.77 -2.22
C ASP A 231 5.07 -21.65 -1.73
N VAL A 232 4.42 -20.50 -1.92
CA VAL A 232 3.02 -20.25 -1.50
C VAL A 232 2.04 -20.37 -2.68
N LEU A 233 2.45 -20.07 -3.90
CA LEU A 233 1.64 -20.11 -5.11
C LEU A 233 2.20 -21.12 -6.12
N ASP A 234 1.56 -22.28 -6.23
CA ASP A 234 1.89 -23.30 -7.24
C ASP A 234 0.98 -23.14 -8.47
N GLU A 235 1.55 -22.55 -9.52
CA GLU A 235 0.93 -22.41 -10.85
C GLU A 235 1.43 -23.46 -11.86
N SER A 236 2.23 -24.43 -11.44
CA SER A 236 2.76 -25.47 -12.33
C SER A 236 1.70 -26.52 -12.74
N ARG A 237 0.56 -26.50 -12.05
CA ARG A 237 -0.55 -27.45 -12.22
C ARG A 237 -1.68 -26.82 -13.03
N PRO A 238 -2.57 -27.62 -13.65
CA PRO A 238 -3.77 -27.11 -14.32
C PRO A 238 -4.72 -26.31 -13.41
N TYR A 239 -4.59 -26.49 -12.09
CA TYR A 239 -5.28 -25.72 -11.07
C TYR A 239 -4.25 -25.02 -10.20
N THR A 240 -4.28 -23.69 -10.19
CA THR A 240 -3.44 -22.87 -9.31
C THR A 240 -3.75 -23.20 -7.85
N ARG A 241 -2.72 -23.54 -7.06
CA ARG A 241 -2.86 -23.91 -5.64
C ARG A 241 -2.15 -22.89 -4.77
N VAL A 242 -2.87 -22.36 -3.79
CA VAL A 242 -2.29 -21.55 -2.71
C VAL A 242 -2.01 -22.46 -1.50
N ASP A 243 -0.73 -22.58 -1.11
CA ASP A 243 -0.27 -23.36 0.04
C ASP A 243 -0.13 -22.49 1.29
N ARG A 244 -1.25 -22.31 2.02
CA ARG A 244 -1.27 -21.60 3.30
C ARG A 244 -0.93 -22.55 4.43
N ARG A 245 0.23 -22.35 5.08
CA ARG A 245 0.66 -23.16 6.24
C ARG A 245 0.22 -22.54 7.55
N PHE A 246 0.11 -21.22 7.64
CA PHE A 246 -0.12 -20.50 8.88
C PHE A 246 -1.36 -19.60 8.85
N TYR A 247 -1.69 -19.03 7.70
CA TYR A 247 -2.84 -18.14 7.56
C TYR A 247 -4.14 -18.94 7.34
N HIS A 248 -4.85 -19.20 8.44
CA HIS A 248 -6.11 -19.95 8.44
C HIS A 248 -7.25 -19.11 9.03
N TRP A 249 -8.45 -19.29 8.50
CA TRP A 249 -9.69 -18.71 9.03
C TRP A 249 -10.80 -19.77 9.06
N GLN A 250 -11.84 -19.53 9.87
CA GLN A 250 -12.96 -20.48 10.00
C GLN A 250 -14.14 -20.11 9.08
N ARG A 251 -14.58 -18.85 9.11
CA ARG A 251 -15.72 -18.36 8.33
C ARG A 251 -15.28 -17.38 7.26
N GLU A 252 -14.79 -16.23 7.68
CA GLU A 252 -14.35 -15.13 6.82
C GLU A 252 -12.85 -14.87 6.99
N PRO A 253 -12.14 -14.49 5.91
CA PRO A 253 -10.76 -14.08 6.02
C PRO A 253 -10.64 -12.73 6.76
N PHE A 254 -9.47 -12.48 7.35
CA PHE A 254 -9.18 -11.30 8.17
C PHE A 254 -7.77 -10.78 7.90
N ILE A 255 -7.47 -9.54 8.28
CA ILE A 255 -6.12 -8.97 8.23
C ILE A 255 -5.37 -9.32 9.52
N PRO A 256 -4.27 -10.10 9.49
CA PRO A 256 -3.53 -10.37 10.71
C PRO A 256 -2.86 -9.12 11.29
N VAL A 257 -2.75 -9.05 12.62
CA VAL A 257 -1.93 -8.02 13.28
C VAL A 257 -0.46 -8.14 12.90
N GLU A 258 0.04 -9.35 12.78
CA GLU A 258 1.43 -9.64 12.39
C GLU A 258 1.72 -9.14 10.98
N PHE A 259 0.72 -9.17 10.10
CA PHE A 259 0.77 -8.54 8.79
C PHE A 259 0.70 -7.01 8.89
N SER A 260 -0.36 -6.47 9.47
CA SER A 260 -0.70 -5.03 9.40
C SER A 260 0.23 -4.09 10.18
N VAL A 261 0.82 -4.55 11.28
CA VAL A 261 1.67 -3.72 12.15
C VAL A 261 3.14 -4.14 12.19
N ALA A 262 3.49 -5.26 11.54
CA ALA A 262 4.87 -5.70 11.44
C ALA A 262 5.29 -6.03 10.01
N ALA A 263 4.85 -7.16 9.44
CA ALA A 263 5.41 -7.63 8.18
C ALA A 263 5.19 -6.63 7.04
N TYR A 264 3.97 -6.14 6.82
CA TYR A 264 3.63 -5.20 5.73
C TYR A 264 4.14 -3.77 5.97
N ARG A 265 4.68 -3.49 7.17
CA ARG A 265 5.35 -2.21 7.48
C ARG A 265 6.76 -2.13 6.90
N PHE A 266 7.18 -3.13 6.12
CA PHE A 266 8.42 -3.08 5.33
C PHE A 266 8.45 -1.88 4.37
N GLY A 267 7.28 -1.44 3.87
CA GLY A 267 7.18 -0.30 2.95
C GLY A 267 7.74 1.00 3.51
N HIS A 268 7.79 1.17 4.84
CA HIS A 268 8.41 2.34 5.46
C HIS A 268 9.94 2.39 5.26
N SER A 269 10.60 1.24 5.17
CA SER A 269 12.05 1.17 4.90
C SER A 269 12.37 1.52 3.45
N MET A 270 11.44 1.28 2.52
CA MET A 270 11.58 1.58 1.09
C MET A 270 11.50 3.07 0.71
N ILE A 271 11.16 3.95 1.67
CA ILE A 271 10.98 5.39 1.44
C ILE A 271 12.35 6.08 1.37
N ARG A 272 12.53 6.98 0.39
CA ARG A 272 13.72 7.81 0.23
C ARG A 272 13.61 9.11 1.03
N GLY A 273 14.76 9.72 1.34
CA GLY A 273 14.81 11.07 1.89
C GLY A 273 14.29 12.17 0.94
N GLY A 274 14.27 11.91 -0.36
CA GLY A 274 13.74 12.82 -1.36
C GLY A 274 13.55 12.21 -2.74
N TYR A 275 12.70 12.85 -3.53
CA TYR A 275 12.26 12.39 -4.85
C TYR A 275 12.24 13.53 -5.85
N LYS A 276 12.57 13.24 -7.09
CA LYS A 276 12.34 14.12 -8.24
C LYS A 276 11.03 13.74 -8.91
N LEU A 277 10.02 14.61 -8.80
CA LEU A 277 8.66 14.32 -9.28
C LEU A 277 8.55 14.34 -10.80
N ASN A 278 9.15 15.35 -11.44
CA ASN A 278 9.13 15.54 -12.88
C ASN A 278 10.31 16.42 -13.34
N THR A 279 10.28 16.89 -14.59
CA THR A 279 11.32 17.72 -15.19
C THR A 279 11.45 19.10 -14.54
N LEU A 280 10.36 19.70 -14.06
CA LEU A 280 10.32 21.08 -13.55
C LEU A 280 10.47 21.16 -12.03
N VAL A 281 9.95 20.16 -11.30
CA VAL A 281 10.00 20.12 -9.84
C VAL A 281 11.31 19.48 -9.39
N GLY A 282 12.11 20.25 -8.65
CA GLY A 282 13.37 19.78 -8.07
C GLY A 282 13.17 18.66 -7.05
N PRO A 283 14.25 18.00 -6.59
CA PRO A 283 14.16 16.98 -5.54
C PRO A 283 13.60 17.56 -4.23
N LEU A 284 12.51 16.99 -3.73
CA LEU A 284 11.89 17.36 -2.45
C LEU A 284 11.62 16.12 -1.58
N PRO A 285 11.55 16.24 -0.25
CA PRO A 285 11.13 15.16 0.62
C PRO A 285 9.63 14.86 0.47
N THR A 286 9.20 13.65 0.86
CA THR A 286 7.76 13.33 0.94
C THR A 286 7.07 14.21 1.98
N PHE A 287 7.68 14.34 3.16
CA PHE A 287 7.16 15.13 4.27
C PHE A 287 8.25 16.03 4.85
N LEU A 288 7.83 17.19 5.35
CA LEU A 288 8.61 18.02 6.27
C LEU A 288 7.84 18.09 7.60
N PRO A 289 8.50 18.33 8.74
CA PRO A 289 7.82 18.47 10.05
C PRO A 289 6.82 19.64 10.12
N GLY A 290 6.90 20.60 9.20
CA GLY A 290 5.97 21.73 9.11
C GLY A 290 4.73 21.42 8.29
N SER A 291 3.64 22.13 8.58
CA SER A 291 2.39 22.04 7.82
C SER A 291 2.61 22.34 6.33
N VAL A 292 1.93 21.58 5.46
CA VAL A 292 1.87 21.88 4.02
C VAL A 292 1.28 23.27 3.75
N THR A 293 0.49 23.81 4.68
CA THR A 293 -0.05 25.18 4.58
C THR A 293 1.01 26.27 4.77
N ILE A 294 2.11 25.96 5.45
CA ILE A 294 3.21 26.91 5.73
C ILE A 294 4.20 26.94 4.56
N ASN A 295 4.51 25.77 3.99
CA ASN A 295 5.39 25.66 2.83
C ASN A 295 4.81 24.69 1.79
N PRO A 296 3.79 25.11 1.03
CA PRO A 296 3.09 24.23 0.11
C PRO A 296 4.01 23.66 -0.97
N LEU A 297 5.05 24.38 -1.40
CA LEU A 297 5.93 23.89 -2.46
C LEU A 297 7.21 23.22 -1.91
N GLY A 298 7.29 22.98 -0.60
CA GLY A 298 8.48 22.44 0.05
C GLY A 298 8.55 20.93 0.20
N HIS A 299 7.44 20.21 0.02
CA HIS A 299 7.36 18.75 0.14
C HIS A 299 6.15 18.17 -0.59
N PHE A 300 6.11 16.84 -0.76
CA PHE A 300 5.04 16.13 -1.48
C PHE A 300 3.85 15.69 -0.62
N GLY A 301 3.61 16.36 0.51
CA GLY A 301 2.44 16.10 1.35
C GLY A 301 1.15 16.46 0.59
N GLY A 302 0.10 15.67 0.82
CA GLY A 302 -1.18 15.79 0.14
C GLY A 302 -2.23 16.54 0.95
N PHE A 303 -3.49 16.10 0.84
CA PHE A 303 -4.71 16.72 1.37
C PHE A 303 -4.92 18.15 0.86
N ARG A 304 -4.58 18.35 -0.41
CA ARG A 304 -4.60 19.64 -1.10
C ARG A 304 -4.73 19.45 -2.60
N VAL A 305 -5.19 20.49 -3.27
CA VAL A 305 -5.10 20.62 -4.73
C VAL A 305 -3.66 20.37 -5.21
N LEU A 306 -3.52 19.61 -6.31
CA LEU A 306 -2.23 19.44 -6.97
C LEU A 306 -1.68 20.81 -7.41
N PRO A 307 -0.48 21.22 -6.95
CA PRO A 307 0.10 22.47 -7.43
C PRO A 307 0.32 22.43 -8.96
N PRO A 308 0.19 23.55 -9.67
CA PRO A 308 0.48 23.59 -11.10
C PRO A 308 1.87 23.04 -11.42
N PHE A 309 1.99 22.29 -12.50
CA PHE A 309 3.20 21.60 -12.97
C PHE A 309 3.70 20.47 -12.07
N TRP A 310 2.90 20.01 -11.10
CA TRP A 310 3.24 18.86 -10.24
C TRP A 310 2.63 17.54 -10.72
N THR A 311 2.11 17.49 -11.95
CA THR A 311 1.82 16.21 -12.60
C THR A 311 3.09 15.34 -12.61
N ILE A 312 2.96 14.09 -12.16
CA ILE A 312 4.08 13.16 -12.02
C ILE A 312 4.59 12.67 -13.38
N GLU A 313 5.91 12.49 -13.51
CA GLU A 313 6.51 11.75 -14.64
C GLU A 313 6.79 10.31 -14.20
N TRP A 314 5.85 9.40 -14.45
CA TRP A 314 5.96 7.99 -14.05
C TRP A 314 7.21 7.24 -14.53
N PRO A 315 7.81 7.55 -15.70
CA PRO A 315 9.09 6.95 -16.10
C PRO A 315 10.24 7.17 -15.11
N ARG A 316 10.12 8.12 -14.17
CA ARG A 316 11.08 8.31 -13.06
C ARG A 316 10.86 7.36 -11.87
N PHE A 317 9.76 6.62 -11.85
CA PHE A 317 9.32 5.79 -10.71
C PHE A 317 9.06 4.34 -11.09
N PHE A 318 8.78 4.07 -12.37
CA PHE A 318 8.58 2.73 -12.92
C PHE A 318 9.44 2.56 -14.17
N GLY A 319 9.82 1.30 -14.47
CA GLY A 319 10.63 0.94 -15.64
C GLY A 319 9.87 1.10 -16.97
N ILE A 320 9.50 2.32 -17.31
CA ILE A 320 8.73 2.70 -18.49
C ILE A 320 9.59 3.65 -19.32
N LYS A 321 9.51 3.56 -20.66
CA LYS A 321 10.16 4.54 -21.53
C LYS A 321 9.42 5.87 -21.46
N GLY A 322 10.17 6.97 -21.34
CA GLY A 322 9.61 8.31 -21.36
C GLY A 322 10.50 9.35 -20.67
N PRO A 323 9.98 10.56 -20.42
CA PRO A 323 10.72 11.64 -19.79
C PRO A 323 11.28 11.25 -18.43
N GLY A 324 12.60 11.36 -18.25
CA GLY A 324 13.23 11.05 -16.98
C GLY A 324 13.52 9.57 -16.74
N SER A 325 13.23 8.69 -17.69
CA SER A 325 13.55 7.25 -17.61
C SER A 325 15.05 6.96 -17.46
N GLU A 326 15.92 7.85 -17.95
CA GLU A 326 17.37 7.80 -17.74
C GLU A 326 17.78 8.05 -16.28
N SER A 327 16.85 8.55 -15.46
CA SER A 327 17.02 8.84 -14.03
C SER A 327 15.94 8.14 -13.21
N LEU A 328 15.63 6.88 -13.56
CA LEU A 328 14.73 6.03 -12.79
C LEU A 328 15.18 5.97 -11.34
N GLN A 329 14.30 6.39 -10.44
CA GLN A 329 14.55 6.36 -9.00
C GLN A 329 14.20 4.98 -8.46
N GLN A 330 15.10 4.42 -7.68
CA GLN A 330 14.90 3.15 -6.98
C GLN A 330 14.27 3.37 -5.60
N SER A 331 13.62 2.37 -5.02
CA SER A 331 13.28 2.44 -3.60
C SER A 331 14.54 2.38 -2.74
N ARG A 332 14.44 2.69 -1.45
CA ARG A 332 15.44 2.21 -0.49
C ARG A 332 15.38 0.69 -0.36
N LEU A 333 16.45 0.08 0.13
CA LEU A 333 16.47 -1.33 0.55
C LEU A 333 15.39 -1.60 1.60
N ILE A 334 14.97 -2.87 1.71
CA ILE A 334 14.14 -3.35 2.81
C ILE A 334 15.09 -3.80 3.93
N ASP A 335 15.43 -2.88 4.82
CA ASP A 335 16.36 -3.11 5.92
C ASP A 335 15.91 -2.37 7.19
N ALA A 336 16.71 -2.45 8.25
CA ALA A 336 16.36 -1.80 9.51
C ALA A 336 16.56 -0.27 9.49
N LYS A 337 16.96 0.35 8.38
CA LYS A 337 17.25 1.79 8.29
C LYS A 337 16.09 2.53 7.62
N LEU A 338 15.56 3.53 8.33
CA LEU A 338 14.47 4.38 7.84
C LEU A 338 14.98 5.80 7.62
N ALA A 339 14.58 6.36 6.48
CA ALA A 339 14.96 7.70 6.06
C ALA A 339 14.51 8.76 7.09
N ASP A 340 15.35 9.79 7.25
CA ASP A 340 15.18 10.83 8.27
C ASP A 340 13.80 11.52 8.26
N PRO A 341 13.11 11.77 7.11
CA PRO A 341 11.76 12.34 7.11
C PRO A 341 10.70 11.49 7.86
N LEU A 342 10.97 10.22 8.16
CA LEU A 342 10.09 9.35 8.94
C LEU A 342 10.39 9.40 10.45
N ALA A 343 11.54 9.96 10.83
CA ALA A 343 11.92 10.13 12.23
C ALA A 343 11.27 11.37 12.88
N ASP A 344 10.79 12.33 12.09
CA ASP A 344 10.14 13.56 12.54
C ASP A 344 8.96 13.95 11.62
N LEU A 345 7.79 13.34 11.87
CA LEU A 345 6.60 13.55 11.04
C LEU A 345 5.92 14.89 11.35
N PRO A 346 5.29 15.54 10.35
CA PRO A 346 4.50 16.74 10.58
C PRO A 346 3.33 16.51 11.55
N VAL A 347 2.94 17.58 12.24
CA VAL A 347 1.89 17.57 13.28
C VAL A 347 0.53 17.09 12.75
N GLU A 348 0.26 17.27 11.45
CA GLU A 348 -0.96 16.78 10.78
C GLU A 348 -1.00 15.25 10.66
N ILE A 349 0.17 14.59 10.70
CA ILE A 349 0.32 13.15 10.57
C ILE A 349 0.50 12.50 11.95
N ALA A 350 1.27 13.13 12.85
CA ALA A 350 1.52 12.62 14.20
C ALA A 350 1.69 13.74 15.24
N HIS A 351 1.17 13.53 16.45
CA HIS A 351 1.33 14.49 17.56
C HIS A 351 2.42 14.06 18.55
N ASP A 352 2.35 12.84 19.10
CA ASP A 352 3.32 12.33 20.09
C ASP A 352 3.34 10.77 20.12
N PRO A 353 4.50 10.10 19.94
CA PRO A 353 5.75 10.67 19.45
C PRO A 353 5.64 11.03 17.96
N ALA A 354 6.41 12.03 17.51
CA ALA A 354 6.49 12.41 16.09
C ALA A 354 7.20 11.35 15.23
N SER A 355 8.03 10.49 15.85
CA SER A 355 8.77 9.42 15.18
C SER A 355 7.87 8.27 14.76
N LEU A 356 7.80 7.98 13.45
CA LEU A 356 7.09 6.81 12.91
C LEU A 356 7.64 5.50 13.51
N ILE A 357 8.96 5.44 13.72
CA ILE A 357 9.66 4.27 14.25
C ILE A 357 9.12 3.91 15.63
N GLU A 358 9.15 4.88 16.55
CA GLU A 358 8.67 4.64 17.92
C GLU A 358 7.17 4.33 17.95
N ARG A 359 6.37 5.02 17.14
CA ARG A 359 4.92 4.76 17.03
C ARG A 359 4.65 3.31 16.62
N ASN A 360 5.37 2.80 15.62
CA ASN A 360 5.13 1.45 15.13
C ASN A 360 5.63 0.38 16.13
N LEU A 361 6.80 0.58 16.76
CA LEU A 361 7.29 -0.31 17.82
C LEU A 361 6.34 -0.36 19.02
N ARG A 362 5.88 0.80 19.51
CA ARG A 362 4.89 0.91 20.60
C ARG A 362 3.55 0.30 20.19
N ARG A 363 3.13 0.43 18.93
CA ARG A 363 1.91 -0.21 18.42
C ARG A 363 2.02 -1.72 18.44
N GLY A 364 3.13 -2.30 17.99
CA GLY A 364 3.35 -3.75 18.07
C GLY A 364 3.31 -4.29 19.50
N ALA A 365 3.91 -3.56 20.44
CA ALA A 365 3.85 -3.90 21.87
C ALA A 365 2.42 -3.83 22.42
N ARG A 366 1.67 -2.75 22.14
CA ARG A 366 0.27 -2.59 22.56
C ARG A 366 -0.66 -3.66 22.00
N LEU A 367 -0.39 -4.12 20.78
CA LEU A 367 -1.13 -5.20 20.13
C LEU A 367 -0.62 -6.59 20.54
N LEU A 368 0.29 -6.68 21.49
CA LEU A 368 0.80 -7.93 22.05
C LEU A 368 1.33 -8.85 20.94
N LEU A 369 2.13 -8.30 20.01
CA LEU A 369 2.81 -9.11 19.01
C LEU A 369 3.86 -10.02 19.67
N PRO A 370 4.07 -11.26 19.19
CA PRO A 370 5.19 -12.08 19.61
C PRO A 370 6.54 -11.48 19.18
N SER A 371 7.63 -12.00 19.74
CA SER A 371 8.97 -11.66 19.26
C SER A 371 9.21 -12.22 17.87
N GLY A 372 10.10 -11.56 17.10
CA GLY A 372 10.49 -12.07 15.79
C GLY A 372 11.12 -13.46 15.84
N GLN A 373 11.95 -13.73 16.85
CA GLN A 373 12.56 -15.04 17.04
C GLN A 373 11.53 -16.14 17.32
N ASP A 374 10.47 -15.84 18.08
CA ASP A 374 9.43 -16.84 18.36
C ASP A 374 8.61 -17.16 17.11
N VAL A 375 8.31 -16.15 16.30
CA VAL A 375 7.66 -16.36 14.99
C VAL A 375 8.57 -17.18 14.07
N ALA A 376 9.85 -16.83 13.96
CA ALA A 376 10.82 -17.57 13.15
C ALA A 376 10.89 -19.05 13.52
N ARG A 377 10.99 -19.37 14.83
CA ARG A 377 10.95 -20.75 15.33
C ARG A 377 9.63 -21.45 14.97
N HIS A 378 8.51 -20.76 15.10
CA HIS A 378 7.19 -21.33 14.82
C HIS A 378 6.99 -21.64 13.33
N VAL A 379 7.50 -20.77 12.45
CA VAL A 379 7.39 -20.99 11.00
C VAL A 379 8.47 -21.91 10.42
N GLY A 380 9.47 -22.27 11.24
CA GLY A 380 10.60 -23.11 10.83
C GLY A 380 11.63 -22.37 9.97
N ALA A 381 11.74 -21.05 10.13
CA ALA A 381 12.75 -20.21 9.47
C ALA A 381 14.07 -20.17 10.26
N ASP A 382 15.14 -19.72 9.60
CA ASP A 382 16.43 -19.50 10.26
C ASP A 382 16.33 -18.37 11.30
N VAL A 383 16.56 -18.71 12.58
CA VAL A 383 16.37 -17.77 13.69
C VAL A 383 17.60 -16.87 13.84
N LEU A 384 17.47 -15.59 13.50
CA LEU A 384 18.50 -14.58 13.78
C LEU A 384 18.91 -14.53 15.26
N SER A 385 20.21 -14.49 15.52
CA SER A 385 20.79 -14.33 16.85
C SER A 385 20.66 -12.88 17.35
N SER A 386 20.85 -12.66 18.66
CA SER A 386 20.90 -11.28 19.17
C SER A 386 22.05 -10.47 18.55
N ALA A 387 23.15 -11.11 18.16
CA ALA A 387 24.26 -10.45 17.48
C ALA A 387 23.88 -9.99 16.07
N ASP A 388 23.18 -10.83 15.30
CA ASP A 388 22.62 -10.48 13.99
C ASP A 388 21.67 -9.28 14.07
N LEU A 389 20.91 -9.21 15.17
CA LEU A 389 19.96 -8.14 15.46
C LEU A 389 20.62 -6.90 16.09
N GLY A 390 21.92 -6.90 16.38
CA GLY A 390 22.57 -5.79 17.09
C GLY A 390 22.00 -5.53 18.49
N LEU A 391 21.47 -6.57 19.16
CA LEU A 391 20.88 -6.50 20.49
C LEU A 391 21.72 -7.25 21.54
N PRO A 392 21.58 -6.94 22.84
CA PRO A 392 22.27 -7.68 23.89
C PRO A 392 21.91 -9.18 23.87
N ALA A 393 22.86 -10.02 24.25
CA ALA A 393 22.70 -11.48 24.22
C ALA A 393 21.42 -11.94 24.94
N GLY A 394 20.62 -12.76 24.25
CA GLY A 394 19.35 -13.29 24.77
C GLY A 394 18.17 -12.32 24.65
N SER A 395 18.35 -11.12 24.08
CA SER A 395 17.26 -10.16 23.93
C SER A 395 16.33 -10.52 22.76
N PRO A 396 15.02 -10.67 22.99
CA PRO A 396 14.03 -10.76 21.91
C PRO A 396 13.90 -9.43 21.16
N ALA A 397 13.53 -9.51 19.88
CA ALA A 397 13.28 -8.37 19.02
C ALA A 397 11.77 -8.20 18.73
N PRO A 398 11.25 -6.95 18.66
CA PRO A 398 9.92 -6.69 18.12
C PRO A 398 9.82 -7.22 16.69
N LEU A 399 8.69 -7.85 16.34
CA LEU A 399 8.51 -8.54 15.05
C LEU A 399 8.81 -7.65 13.84
N TRP A 400 8.41 -6.38 13.85
CA TRP A 400 8.70 -5.45 12.75
C TRP A 400 10.21 -5.26 12.53
N TYR A 401 10.95 -4.99 13.60
CA TYR A 401 12.41 -4.83 13.56
C TYR A 401 13.09 -6.10 13.07
N TYR A 402 12.63 -7.26 13.56
CA TYR A 402 13.13 -8.56 13.13
C TYR A 402 12.96 -8.79 11.63
N VAL A 403 11.76 -8.55 11.08
CA VAL A 403 11.47 -8.73 9.65
C VAL A 403 12.39 -7.87 8.78
N LEU A 404 12.69 -6.64 9.20
CA LEU A 404 13.61 -5.76 8.49
C LEU A 404 15.07 -6.24 8.56
N LYS A 405 15.55 -6.65 9.74
CA LYS A 405 16.89 -7.26 9.89
C LYS A 405 17.01 -8.58 9.13
N GLU A 406 15.94 -9.35 9.06
CA GLU A 406 15.87 -10.60 8.31
C GLU A 406 16.04 -10.35 6.80
N ALA A 407 15.33 -9.36 6.25
CA ALA A 407 15.51 -8.95 4.86
C ALA A 407 16.95 -8.47 4.57
N GLU A 408 17.52 -7.66 5.46
CA GLU A 408 18.90 -7.18 5.36
C GLU A 408 19.91 -8.34 5.29
N ILE A 409 19.76 -9.36 6.15
CA ILE A 409 20.74 -10.45 6.28
C ILE A 409 20.53 -11.53 5.23
N GLN A 410 19.30 -11.98 5.01
CA GLN A 410 19.00 -13.12 4.14
C GLN A 410 18.94 -12.72 2.66
N ALA A 411 18.57 -11.48 2.37
CA ALA A 411 18.30 -11.00 1.01
C ALA A 411 19.04 -9.72 0.65
N GLN A 412 20.00 -9.26 1.47
CA GLN A 412 20.71 -7.99 1.28
C GLN A 412 19.76 -6.79 1.14
N GLY A 413 18.57 -6.88 1.76
CA GLY A 413 17.50 -5.89 1.68
C GLY A 413 16.81 -5.79 0.31
N ARG A 414 17.04 -6.71 -0.62
CA ARG A 414 16.42 -6.67 -1.96
C ARG A 414 14.95 -7.06 -1.95
N HIS A 415 14.57 -7.97 -1.06
CA HIS A 415 13.21 -8.42 -0.80
C HIS A 415 13.10 -8.86 0.67
N LEU A 416 11.90 -9.17 1.14
CA LEU A 416 11.65 -9.71 2.48
C LEU A 416 12.34 -11.07 2.68
N GLY A 417 12.73 -11.34 3.93
CA GLY A 417 13.23 -12.66 4.34
C GLY A 417 12.14 -13.70 4.57
N GLU A 418 12.50 -14.83 5.16
CA GLU A 418 11.61 -15.98 5.32
C GLU A 418 10.34 -15.67 6.13
N VAL A 419 10.44 -15.09 7.32
CA VAL A 419 9.29 -14.75 8.18
C VAL A 419 8.44 -13.66 7.53
N GLY A 420 9.07 -12.54 7.16
CA GLY A 420 8.35 -11.40 6.59
C GLY A 420 7.64 -11.75 5.29
N GLY A 421 8.37 -12.40 4.39
CA GLY A 421 7.87 -12.84 3.08
C GLY A 421 6.74 -13.85 3.21
N ARG A 422 6.86 -14.80 4.15
CA ARG A 422 5.83 -15.80 4.41
C ARG A 422 4.51 -15.19 4.87
N ILE A 423 4.57 -14.27 5.84
CA ILE A 423 3.39 -13.57 6.35
C ILE A 423 2.70 -12.80 5.22
N VAL A 424 3.46 -12.00 4.46
CA VAL A 424 2.89 -11.17 3.38
C VAL A 424 2.30 -12.04 2.27
N ALA A 425 3.03 -13.06 1.80
CA ALA A 425 2.58 -13.93 0.72
C ALA A 425 1.32 -14.72 1.07
N GLU A 426 1.28 -15.36 2.25
CA GLU A 426 0.10 -16.14 2.65
C GLU A 426 -1.14 -15.27 2.86
N VAL A 427 -0.97 -14.06 3.40
CA VAL A 427 -2.10 -13.14 3.57
C VAL A 427 -2.62 -12.67 2.22
N PHE A 428 -1.76 -12.18 1.32
CA PHE A 428 -2.17 -11.71 -0.01
C PHE A 428 -2.91 -12.80 -0.79
N LEU A 429 -2.28 -13.97 -0.91
CA LEU A 429 -2.82 -15.07 -1.69
C LEU A 429 -4.03 -15.73 -1.02
N GLY A 430 -4.06 -15.74 0.32
CA GLY A 430 -5.21 -16.21 1.07
C GLY A 430 -6.44 -15.31 0.90
N LEU A 431 -6.25 -14.00 0.95
CA LEU A 431 -7.33 -13.04 0.71
C LEU A 431 -7.90 -13.18 -0.71
N LEU A 432 -7.02 -13.30 -1.73
CA LEU A 432 -7.44 -13.56 -3.11
C LEU A 432 -8.16 -14.90 -3.27
N GLN A 433 -7.65 -15.97 -2.64
CA GLN A 433 -8.29 -17.28 -2.68
C GLN A 433 -9.70 -17.27 -2.07
N ALA A 434 -9.93 -16.44 -1.05
CA ALA A 434 -11.23 -16.32 -0.38
C ALA A 434 -12.22 -15.43 -1.15
N ASP A 435 -11.72 -14.43 -1.87
CA ASP A 435 -12.54 -13.38 -2.48
C ASP A 435 -13.41 -13.91 -3.64
N PRO A 436 -14.76 -13.85 -3.53
CA PRO A 436 -15.68 -14.28 -4.58
C PRO A 436 -15.58 -13.47 -5.87
N SER A 437 -14.89 -12.32 -5.88
CA SER A 437 -14.66 -11.50 -7.07
C SER A 437 -13.26 -11.69 -7.67
N SER A 438 -12.38 -12.46 -7.02
CA SER A 438 -10.99 -12.61 -7.46
C SER A 438 -10.83 -13.50 -8.70
N TYR A 439 -9.91 -13.14 -9.59
CA TYR A 439 -9.50 -14.00 -10.70
C TYR A 439 -9.02 -15.36 -10.17
N LEU A 440 -8.25 -15.38 -9.07
CA LEU A 440 -7.63 -16.58 -8.52
C LEU A 440 -8.68 -17.59 -8.03
N ARG A 441 -9.84 -17.11 -7.58
CA ARG A 441 -10.95 -17.97 -7.13
C ARG A 441 -11.89 -18.37 -8.27
N ASN A 442 -12.24 -17.43 -9.15
CA ASN A 442 -13.25 -17.66 -10.18
C ASN A 442 -12.69 -18.35 -11.43
N GLU A 443 -11.45 -18.02 -11.80
CA GLU A 443 -10.80 -18.53 -12.99
C GLU A 443 -9.29 -18.64 -12.72
N PRO A 444 -8.83 -19.64 -11.94
CA PRO A 444 -7.45 -19.72 -11.45
C PRO A 444 -6.38 -19.78 -12.55
N GLY A 445 -6.77 -20.17 -13.77
CA GLY A 445 -5.91 -20.19 -14.97
C GLY A 445 -6.06 -18.94 -15.85
N TRP A 446 -6.85 -17.95 -15.44
CA TRP A 446 -7.00 -16.69 -16.16
C TRP A 446 -5.65 -16.00 -16.27
N LYS A 447 -5.39 -15.41 -17.44
CA LYS A 447 -4.24 -14.56 -17.70
C LYS A 447 -4.73 -13.19 -18.18
N PRO A 448 -3.97 -12.10 -17.95
CA PRO A 448 -4.26 -10.79 -18.47
C PRO A 448 -4.53 -10.77 -19.97
N ILE A 449 -5.50 -9.94 -20.36
CA ILE A 449 -5.96 -9.78 -21.74
C ILE A 449 -5.93 -8.33 -22.23
N LEU A 450 -5.72 -7.37 -21.33
CA LEU A 450 -5.50 -5.98 -21.73
C LEU A 450 -4.11 -5.85 -22.38
N PRO A 451 -3.92 -4.85 -23.26
CA PRO A 451 -2.62 -4.63 -23.88
C PRO A 451 -1.50 -4.48 -22.85
N SER A 452 -0.41 -5.23 -23.07
CA SER A 452 0.78 -5.23 -22.23
C SER A 452 2.04 -5.52 -23.06
N ALA A 453 3.21 -5.33 -22.45
CA ALA A 453 4.49 -5.60 -23.10
C ALA A 453 4.73 -7.10 -23.38
N ALA A 454 4.11 -7.98 -22.60
CA ALA A 454 4.21 -9.44 -22.75
C ALA A 454 2.83 -10.08 -22.63
N GLU A 455 2.46 -10.88 -23.63
CA GLU A 455 1.18 -11.59 -23.65
C GLU A 455 1.01 -12.48 -22.41
N GLY A 456 -0.16 -12.40 -21.77
CA GLY A 456 -0.44 -13.16 -20.55
C GLY A 456 0.24 -12.63 -19.30
N GLU A 457 0.88 -11.45 -19.36
CA GLU A 457 1.44 -10.72 -18.22
C GLU A 457 0.84 -9.31 -18.13
N PHE A 458 0.85 -8.74 -16.93
CA PHE A 458 0.41 -7.37 -16.70
C PHE A 458 1.07 -6.77 -15.46
N THR A 459 1.77 -5.65 -15.66
CA THR A 459 2.58 -4.98 -14.65
C THR A 459 2.14 -3.53 -14.45
N MET A 460 2.64 -2.86 -13.40
CA MET A 460 2.34 -1.43 -13.21
C MET A 460 2.76 -0.56 -14.40
N PRO A 461 3.92 -0.79 -15.06
CA PRO A 461 4.22 -0.23 -16.38
C PRO A 461 3.10 -0.32 -17.42
N ASP A 462 2.45 -1.48 -17.56
CA ASP A 462 1.39 -1.70 -18.54
C ASP A 462 0.12 -0.93 -18.18
N LEU A 463 -0.22 -0.91 -16.89
CA LEU A 463 -1.35 -0.13 -16.38
C LEU A 463 -1.16 1.37 -16.65
N ILE A 464 0.03 1.90 -16.36
CA ILE A 464 0.37 3.31 -16.61
C ILE A 464 0.31 3.60 -18.10
N ALA A 465 0.91 2.74 -18.94
CA ALA A 465 0.88 2.87 -20.39
C ALA A 465 -0.56 2.93 -20.93
N LEU A 466 -1.45 2.06 -20.44
CA LEU A 466 -2.85 2.05 -20.87
C LEU A 466 -3.63 3.27 -20.37
N SER A 467 -3.35 3.75 -19.15
CA SER A 467 -3.98 4.94 -18.57
C SER A 467 -3.64 6.22 -19.33
N GLY A 468 -2.42 6.28 -19.90
CA GLY A 468 -1.86 7.48 -20.52
C GLY A 468 -1.47 8.60 -19.54
N HIS A 469 -1.59 8.39 -18.22
CA HIS A 469 -1.25 9.41 -17.22
C HIS A 469 0.26 9.50 -17.00
N GLY A 470 0.81 10.70 -16.82
CA GLY A 470 2.20 10.90 -16.39
C GLY A 470 3.28 10.37 -17.33
N LEU A 471 2.96 10.17 -18.62
CA LEU A 471 3.91 9.71 -19.66
C LEU A 471 4.55 10.86 -20.45
N ASP A 472 3.92 12.03 -20.45
CA ASP A 472 4.38 13.20 -21.20
C ASP A 472 5.33 14.06 -20.38
N ARG A 473 6.23 14.78 -21.08
CA ARG A 473 7.16 15.70 -20.41
C ARG A 473 6.37 16.93 -19.98
N ILE A 474 6.49 17.31 -18.72
CA ILE A 474 5.85 18.54 -18.24
C ILE A 474 6.62 19.74 -18.80
N GLY A 475 5.91 20.59 -19.55
CA GLY A 475 6.42 21.82 -20.13
C GLY A 475 6.03 23.05 -19.31
N PRO A 476 6.81 24.14 -19.35
CA PRO A 476 6.37 25.42 -18.81
C PRO A 476 5.15 25.93 -19.61
N PRO A 477 4.31 26.79 -19.02
CA PRO A 477 3.14 27.30 -19.73
C PRO A 477 3.58 28.14 -20.94
N GLY A 478 3.03 27.81 -22.12
CA GLY A 478 3.13 28.64 -23.33
C GLY A 478 4.34 28.44 -24.25
N ARG A 479 4.74 27.19 -24.55
CA ARG A 479 5.63 26.91 -25.70
C ARG A 479 5.09 25.83 -26.60
#